data_AF-A0A9P3LAA8-F1
#
_entry.id   AF-A0A9P3LAA8-F1
#
_cell.length_a   1.000
_cell.length_b   1.000
_cell.length_c   1.000
_cell.angle_alpha   90.00
_cell.angle_beta   90.00
_cell.angle_gamma   90.00
#
_symmetry.space_group_name_H-M   'P 1'
#
loop_
_entity.id
_entity.type
_entity.pdbx_description
1 polymer ?
#
loop_
_entity_poly.entity_id
_entity_poly.type
_entity_poly.pdbx_seq_one_letter_code
_entity_poly.pdbx_strand_id
1 'polypeptide(L)'
;MSTADLQVFASITQQPPTTYTEQLVWEATWEQTIAQVFQPGTIPACIALASATVPLDSNSVAEIKAFQLRQVIAYQQSLIKECTPQFVAGVRLSWTVASARQRETCVLQGIAASLAGNPACGTMRLFCPESTRTSLLADSGTPFFALLDAIVRSGRALPLTDPILFEHAAVDTFLAQNTLTPAARRSLHINRADFLSRIVWKILQAILGRSAHDVELKPPRVQLSDALPNANPALAGLFRTAQRAFRTDKEYACVRCNKLQSELGEGREMQRCGRCAGAGRKVLYCSRECQRLDWAQGVPKPHKETCGRKLGA
;
A
#
# COMPACT_ATOMS: atom_id res chain seq x y z
N MET A 1 -24.32 12.13 2.58
CA MET A 1 -23.98 10.69 2.59
C MET A 1 -25.24 9.92 2.86
N SER A 2 -25.55 8.92 2.04
CA SER A 2 -26.66 8.00 2.26
C SER A 2 -26.36 7.04 3.41
N THR A 3 -27.39 6.33 3.91
CA THR A 3 -27.22 5.26 4.90
C THR A 3 -26.26 4.16 4.40
N ALA A 4 -26.30 3.85 3.10
CA ALA A 4 -25.38 2.90 2.48
C ALA A 4 -23.92 3.39 2.56
N ASP A 5 -23.67 4.68 2.32
CA ASP A 5 -22.32 5.25 2.41
C ASP A 5 -21.76 5.17 3.84
N LEU A 6 -22.62 5.34 4.86
CA LEU A 6 -22.23 5.22 6.26
C LEU A 6 -21.89 3.77 6.63
N GLN A 7 -22.62 2.79 6.09
CA GLN A 7 -22.32 1.37 6.29
C GLN A 7 -20.98 0.98 5.66
N VAL A 8 -20.74 1.39 4.41
CA VAL A 8 -19.46 1.20 3.73
C VAL A 8 -18.33 1.81 4.56
N PHE A 9 -18.53 3.03 5.06
CA PHE A 9 -17.54 3.71 5.89
C PHE A 9 -17.26 2.98 7.21
N ALA A 10 -18.30 2.49 7.88
CA ALA A 10 -18.12 1.71 9.10
C ALA A 10 -17.25 0.46 8.85
N SER A 11 -17.54 -0.29 7.78
CA SER A 11 -16.78 -1.49 7.40
C SER A 11 -15.30 -1.19 7.12
N ILE A 12 -15.00 -0.07 6.47
CA ILE A 12 -13.60 0.34 6.15
C ILE A 12 -12.75 0.55 7.41
N THR A 13 -13.37 1.02 8.49
CA THR A 13 -12.65 1.42 9.71
C THR A 13 -12.50 0.29 10.73
N GLN A 14 -13.22 -0.81 10.56
CA GLN A 14 -13.14 -1.96 11.46
C GLN A 14 -11.77 -2.65 11.33
N GLN A 15 -11.10 -2.81 12.47
CA GLN A 15 -9.91 -3.65 12.53
C GLN A 15 -10.30 -5.10 12.23
N PRO A 16 -9.46 -5.84 11.48
CA PRO A 16 -9.72 -7.24 11.24
C PRO A 16 -9.70 -8.01 12.56
N PRO A 17 -10.64 -8.95 12.78
CA PRO A 17 -10.64 -9.78 13.97
C PRO A 17 -9.47 -10.77 13.94
N THR A 18 -9.16 -11.36 15.10
CA THR A 18 -8.00 -12.25 15.28
C THR A 18 -8.35 -13.73 15.14
N THR A 19 -9.62 -14.11 15.34
CA THR A 19 -10.05 -15.51 15.23
C THR A 19 -10.54 -15.83 13.81
N TYR A 20 -10.34 -17.07 13.38
CA TYR A 20 -10.73 -17.53 12.04
C TYR A 20 -12.24 -17.35 11.77
N THR A 21 -13.10 -17.72 12.73
CA THR A 21 -14.56 -17.63 12.55
C THR A 21 -15.03 -16.19 12.40
N GLU A 22 -14.48 -15.27 13.20
CA GLU A 22 -14.81 -13.84 13.07
C GLU A 22 -14.25 -13.26 11.77
N GLN A 23 -13.06 -13.68 11.34
CA GLN A 23 -12.46 -13.26 10.07
C GLN A 23 -13.34 -13.66 8.88
N LEU A 24 -13.95 -14.84 8.90
CA LEU A 24 -14.89 -15.25 7.85
C LEU A 24 -16.10 -14.31 7.74
N VAL A 25 -16.73 -13.97 8.86
CA VAL A 25 -17.91 -13.09 8.89
C VAL A 25 -17.53 -11.66 8.45
N TRP A 26 -16.42 -11.16 8.98
CA TRP A 26 -15.87 -9.86 8.61
C TRP A 26 -15.53 -9.79 7.12
N GLU A 27 -14.90 -10.83 6.58
CA GLU A 27 -14.54 -10.89 5.16
C GLU A 27 -15.77 -10.99 4.25
N ALA A 28 -16.79 -11.77 4.62
CA ALA A 28 -18.04 -11.84 3.87
C ALA A 28 -18.72 -10.46 3.74
N THR A 29 -18.63 -9.64 4.80
CA THR A 29 -19.12 -8.25 4.79
C THR A 29 -18.34 -7.38 3.80
N TRP A 30 -17.01 -7.58 3.71
CA TRP A 30 -16.16 -6.92 2.72
C TRP A 30 -16.48 -7.34 1.28
N GLU A 31 -16.69 -8.63 1.04
CA GLU A 31 -17.08 -9.15 -0.28
C GLU A 31 -18.38 -8.53 -0.77
N GLN A 32 -19.39 -8.45 0.11
CA GLN A 32 -20.65 -7.78 -0.20
C GLN A 32 -20.45 -6.29 -0.49
N THR A 33 -19.64 -5.61 0.32
CA THR A 33 -19.33 -4.18 0.16
C THR A 33 -18.66 -3.90 -1.18
N ILE A 34 -17.64 -4.70 -1.55
CA ILE A 34 -16.93 -4.59 -2.82
C ILE A 34 -17.89 -4.89 -3.99
N ALA A 35 -18.72 -5.92 -3.88
CA ALA A 35 -19.70 -6.24 -4.92
C ALA A 35 -20.69 -5.09 -5.16
N GLN A 36 -21.12 -4.39 -4.10
CA GLN A 36 -21.97 -3.20 -4.21
C GLN A 36 -21.25 -2.04 -4.90
N VAL A 37 -19.97 -1.83 -4.58
CA VAL A 37 -19.15 -0.74 -5.16
C VAL A 37 -19.06 -0.81 -6.68
N PHE A 38 -18.99 -2.02 -7.23
CA PHE A 38 -18.83 -2.24 -8.67
C PHE A 38 -20.14 -2.54 -9.41
N GLN A 39 -21.31 -2.32 -8.78
CA GLN A 39 -22.58 -2.44 -9.50
C GLN A 39 -22.77 -1.31 -10.51
N PRO A 40 -23.31 -1.60 -11.71
CA PRO A 40 -23.59 -0.58 -12.73
C PRO A 40 -24.41 0.59 -12.17
N GLY A 41 -23.98 1.83 -12.44
CA GLY A 41 -24.70 3.04 -12.04
C GLY A 41 -24.47 3.51 -10.59
N THR A 42 -23.58 2.85 -9.84
CA THR A 42 -23.25 3.24 -8.47
C THR A 42 -21.90 3.95 -8.45
N ILE A 43 -21.85 5.19 -7.95
CA ILE A 43 -20.60 5.88 -7.60
C ILE A 43 -20.55 5.91 -6.07
N PRO A 44 -19.78 5.01 -5.44
CA PRO A 44 -19.66 5.01 -3.98
C PRO A 44 -19.20 6.39 -3.45
N ALA A 45 -19.84 6.91 -2.39
CA ALA A 45 -19.43 8.19 -1.83
C ALA A 45 -17.99 8.20 -1.28
N CYS A 46 -17.41 7.03 -0.97
CA CYS A 46 -16.00 6.92 -0.62
C CYS A 46 -15.07 7.34 -1.78
N ILE A 47 -15.54 7.25 -3.04
CA ILE A 47 -14.81 7.69 -4.22
C ILE A 47 -14.93 9.20 -4.39
N ALA A 48 -16.11 9.77 -4.10
CA ALA A 48 -16.25 11.22 -3.95
C ALA A 48 -15.32 11.77 -2.85
N LEU A 49 -15.11 11.04 -1.76
CA LEU A 49 -14.17 11.41 -0.69
C LEU A 49 -12.69 11.24 -1.11
N ALA A 50 -12.35 10.20 -1.87
CA ALA A 50 -11.00 9.99 -2.39
C ALA A 50 -10.63 10.97 -3.52
N SER A 51 -11.63 11.46 -4.26
CA SER A 51 -11.50 12.44 -5.35
C SER A 51 -11.70 13.88 -4.91
N ALA A 52 -12.32 14.11 -3.74
CA ALA A 52 -12.34 15.41 -3.09
C ALA A 52 -10.90 15.85 -2.85
N THR A 53 -10.42 16.72 -3.72
CA THR A 53 -9.09 17.30 -3.65
C THR A 53 -8.98 18.03 -2.33
N VAL A 54 -8.39 17.36 -1.34
CA VAL A 54 -7.83 17.99 -0.15
C VAL A 54 -6.91 19.11 -0.68
N PRO A 55 -7.16 20.40 -0.36
CA PRO A 55 -6.28 21.49 -0.77
C PRO A 55 -4.98 21.41 0.02
N LEU A 56 -4.18 20.41 -0.33
CA LEU A 56 -2.78 20.30 0.04
C LEU A 56 -2.00 21.16 -0.94
N ASP A 57 -0.94 21.80 -0.47
CA ASP A 57 -0.01 22.44 -1.37
C ASP A 57 0.55 21.41 -2.36
N SER A 58 0.77 21.84 -3.60
CA SER A 58 1.18 20.95 -4.69
C SER A 58 2.47 20.18 -4.38
N ASN A 59 3.35 20.74 -3.54
CA ASN A 59 4.59 20.09 -3.12
C ASN A 59 4.32 18.95 -2.13
N SER A 60 3.50 19.15 -1.10
CA SER A 60 3.10 18.09 -0.17
C SER A 60 2.40 16.92 -0.87
N VAL A 61 1.50 17.20 -1.83
CA VAL A 61 0.87 16.16 -2.64
C VAL A 61 1.92 15.38 -3.43
N ALA A 62 2.87 16.07 -4.06
CA ALA A 62 3.93 15.43 -4.82
C ALA A 62 4.83 14.57 -3.94
N GLU A 63 5.12 14.99 -2.71
CA GLU A 63 5.93 14.21 -1.77
C GLU A 63 5.20 12.98 -1.23
N ILE A 64 3.92 13.08 -0.89
CA ILE A 64 3.09 11.93 -0.50
C ILE A 64 3.07 10.91 -1.63
N LYS A 65 2.77 11.37 -2.86
CA LYS A 65 2.73 10.51 -4.04
C LYS A 65 4.09 9.86 -4.31
N ALA A 66 5.19 10.62 -4.19
CA ALA A 66 6.54 10.07 -4.35
C ALA A 66 6.88 9.05 -3.26
N PHE A 67 6.43 9.26 -2.03
CA PHE A 67 6.59 8.28 -0.94
C PHE A 67 5.79 7.00 -1.21
N GLN A 68 4.51 7.12 -1.56
CA GLN A 68 3.67 5.98 -1.92
C GLN A 68 4.27 5.19 -3.08
N LEU A 69 4.73 5.90 -4.12
CA LEU A 69 5.38 5.30 -5.28
C LEU A 69 6.63 4.51 -4.90
N ARG A 70 7.51 5.10 -4.07
CA ARG A 70 8.69 4.38 -3.55
C ARG A 70 8.31 3.17 -2.71
N GLN A 71 7.26 3.28 -1.90
CA GLN A 71 6.81 2.20 -1.04
C GLN A 71 6.31 1.01 -1.84
N VAL A 72 5.45 1.21 -2.84
CA VAL A 72 4.99 0.11 -3.70
C VAL A 72 6.15 -0.51 -4.49
N ILE A 73 7.06 0.30 -5.03
CA ILE A 73 8.25 -0.19 -5.73
C ILE A 73 9.12 -1.01 -4.79
N ALA A 74 9.35 -0.55 -3.55
CA ALA A 74 10.11 -1.27 -2.55
C ALA A 74 9.49 -2.65 -2.23
N TYR A 75 8.18 -2.72 -2.01
CA TYR A 75 7.49 -3.97 -1.76
C TYR A 75 7.61 -4.93 -2.95
N GLN A 76 7.39 -4.44 -4.16
CA GLN A 76 7.49 -5.25 -5.37
C GLN A 76 8.93 -5.73 -5.61
N GLN A 77 9.94 -4.90 -5.38
CA GLN A 77 11.35 -5.29 -5.47
C GLN A 77 11.72 -6.37 -4.44
N SER A 78 11.24 -6.25 -3.20
CA SER A 78 11.42 -7.27 -2.17
C SER A 78 10.77 -8.60 -2.59
N LEU A 79 9.53 -8.54 -3.08
CA LEU A 79 8.83 -9.70 -3.64
C LEU A 79 9.64 -10.35 -4.78
N ILE A 80 10.12 -9.57 -5.75
CA ILE A 80 10.92 -10.07 -6.87
C ILE A 80 12.21 -10.73 -6.40
N LYS A 81 12.89 -10.12 -5.42
CA LYS A 81 14.16 -10.63 -4.88
C LYS A 81 13.96 -11.95 -4.14
N GLU A 82 12.89 -12.07 -3.36
CA GLU A 82 12.61 -13.29 -2.58
C GLU A 82 11.97 -14.40 -3.42
N CYS A 83 11.12 -14.04 -4.37
CA CYS A 83 10.34 -14.97 -5.19
C CYS A 83 11.12 -15.45 -6.42
N THR A 84 12.27 -16.11 -6.18
CA THR A 84 13.00 -16.85 -7.23
C THR A 84 12.09 -17.91 -7.88
N PRO A 85 12.36 -18.36 -9.11
CA PRO A 85 11.54 -19.40 -9.75
C PRO A 85 11.39 -20.67 -8.90
N GLN A 86 12.46 -21.09 -8.23
CA GLN A 86 12.46 -22.25 -7.32
C GLN A 86 11.60 -22.00 -6.08
N PHE A 87 11.67 -20.79 -5.51
CA PHE A 87 10.84 -20.40 -4.39
C PHE A 87 9.35 -20.43 -4.76
N VAL A 88 8.98 -19.84 -5.91
CA VAL A 88 7.59 -19.83 -6.38
C VAL A 88 7.08 -21.25 -6.64
N ALA A 89 7.91 -22.12 -7.22
CA ALA A 89 7.56 -23.53 -7.40
C ALA A 89 7.31 -24.25 -6.07
N GLY A 90 8.16 -24.01 -5.06
CA GLY A 90 7.98 -24.54 -3.71
C GLY A 90 6.68 -24.07 -3.06
N VAL A 91 6.39 -22.76 -3.13
CA VAL A 91 5.13 -22.19 -2.62
C VAL A 91 3.92 -22.80 -3.31
N ARG A 92 3.94 -22.96 -4.64
CA ARG A 92 2.85 -23.60 -5.40
C ARG A 92 2.64 -25.05 -4.99
N LEU A 93 3.72 -25.80 -4.75
CA LEU A 93 3.63 -27.16 -4.26
C LEU A 93 2.99 -27.20 -2.87
N SER A 94 3.49 -26.39 -1.92
CA SER A 94 2.92 -26.25 -0.57
C SER A 94 1.43 -25.89 -0.61
N TRP A 95 1.04 -24.97 -1.49
CA TRP A 95 -0.35 -24.58 -1.69
C TRP A 95 -1.23 -25.71 -2.26
N THR A 96 -0.69 -26.48 -3.20
CA THR A 96 -1.41 -27.58 -3.86
C THR A 96 -1.70 -28.71 -2.88
N VAL A 97 -0.73 -29.05 -2.02
CA VAL A 97 -0.89 -30.11 -1.01
C VAL A 97 -1.68 -29.65 0.22
N ALA A 98 -1.80 -28.34 0.45
CA ALA A 98 -2.60 -27.79 1.53
C ALA A 98 -4.09 -28.06 1.34
N SER A 99 -4.78 -28.39 2.43
CA SER A 99 -6.23 -28.51 2.45
C SER A 99 -6.91 -27.17 2.11
N ALA A 100 -8.17 -27.23 1.65
CA ALA A 100 -8.95 -26.03 1.37
C ALA A 100 -9.01 -25.07 2.56
N ARG A 101 -9.18 -25.61 3.79
CA ARG A 101 -9.21 -24.81 5.02
C ARG A 101 -7.87 -24.12 5.31
N GLN A 102 -6.75 -24.80 5.08
CA GLN A 102 -5.42 -24.20 5.27
C GLN A 102 -5.17 -23.06 4.28
N ARG A 103 -5.52 -23.25 3.00
CA ARG A 103 -5.42 -22.20 1.98
C ARG A 103 -6.26 -20.98 2.35
N GLU A 104 -7.50 -21.20 2.77
CA GLU A 104 -8.39 -20.13 3.21
C GLU A 104 -7.85 -19.40 4.44
N THR A 105 -7.31 -20.13 5.40
CA THR A 105 -6.67 -19.53 6.60
C THR A 105 -5.52 -18.62 6.19
N CYS A 106 -4.65 -19.05 5.27
CA CYS A 106 -3.54 -18.23 4.77
C CYS A 106 -4.04 -16.95 4.08
N VAL A 107 -5.12 -17.05 3.29
CA VAL A 107 -5.73 -15.90 2.60
C VAL A 107 -6.31 -14.91 3.60
N LEU A 108 -7.11 -15.37 4.56
CA LEU A 108 -7.72 -14.51 5.58
C LEU A 108 -6.66 -13.81 6.44
N GLN A 109 -5.62 -14.55 6.86
CA GLN A 109 -4.49 -13.98 7.59
C GLN A 109 -3.75 -12.94 6.75
N GLY A 110 -3.52 -13.21 5.46
CA GLY A 110 -2.86 -12.29 4.55
C GLY A 110 -3.65 -10.99 4.34
N ILE A 111 -4.95 -11.10 4.13
CA ILE A 111 -5.87 -9.96 4.02
C ILE A 111 -5.85 -9.14 5.32
N ALA A 112 -6.08 -9.79 6.47
CA ALA A 112 -6.09 -9.12 7.78
C ALA A 112 -4.77 -8.40 8.05
N ALA A 113 -3.64 -9.07 7.83
CA ALA A 113 -2.30 -8.51 8.03
C ALA A 113 -2.01 -7.33 7.09
N SER A 114 -2.55 -7.31 5.87
CA SER A 114 -2.38 -6.20 4.92
C SER A 114 -3.14 -4.91 5.33
N LEU A 115 -4.15 -5.06 6.18
CA LEU A 115 -4.99 -3.96 6.70
C LEU A 115 -4.57 -3.51 8.09
N ALA A 116 -3.87 -4.36 8.83
CA ALA A 116 -3.34 -4.03 10.15
C ALA A 116 -2.36 -2.85 10.07
N GLY A 117 -2.44 -1.92 11.03
CA GLY A 117 -1.47 -0.81 11.17
C GLY A 117 -1.68 0.40 10.24
N ASN A 118 -2.53 0.29 9.21
CA ASN A 118 -2.82 1.39 8.30
C ASN A 118 -4.32 1.50 7.96
N PRO A 119 -5.08 2.40 8.63
CA PRO A 119 -6.49 2.62 8.34
C PRO A 119 -6.78 3.01 6.87
N ALA A 120 -5.81 3.60 6.16
CA ALA A 120 -5.99 3.95 4.75
C ALA A 120 -6.07 2.71 3.84
N CYS A 121 -5.54 1.55 4.28
CA CYS A 121 -5.61 0.31 3.51
C CYS A 121 -7.05 -0.15 3.26
N GLY A 122 -7.97 0.08 4.20
CA GLY A 122 -9.39 -0.24 3.98
C GLY A 122 -9.97 0.52 2.79
N THR A 123 -9.64 1.81 2.65
CA THR A 123 -10.07 2.61 1.49
C THR A 123 -9.42 2.12 0.20
N MET A 124 -8.15 1.71 0.23
CA MET A 124 -7.47 1.16 -0.95
C MET A 124 -8.09 -0.18 -1.38
N ARG A 125 -8.47 -1.02 -0.41
CA ARG A 125 -9.10 -2.32 -0.61
C ARG A 125 -10.40 -2.25 -1.41
N LEU A 126 -11.21 -1.20 -1.21
CA LEU A 126 -12.46 -1.01 -1.96
C LEU A 126 -12.25 -0.97 -3.47
N PHE A 127 -11.08 -0.51 -3.91
CA PHE A 127 -10.74 -0.48 -5.32
C PHE A 127 -10.11 -1.78 -5.80
N CYS A 128 -10.01 -2.82 -4.97
CA CYS A 128 -9.29 -4.06 -5.24
C CYS A 128 -10.23 -5.28 -5.16
N PRO A 129 -11.16 -5.48 -6.11
CA PRO A 129 -12.05 -6.65 -6.11
C PRO A 129 -11.29 -8.00 -6.10
N GLU A 130 -10.06 -8.00 -6.61
CA GLU A 130 -9.16 -9.15 -6.62
C GLU A 130 -8.72 -9.57 -5.21
N SER A 131 -8.85 -8.69 -4.22
CA SER A 131 -8.40 -8.88 -2.83
C SER A 131 -9.42 -9.59 -1.92
N THR A 132 -10.51 -10.09 -2.49
CA THR A 132 -11.53 -10.83 -1.75
C THR A 132 -11.09 -12.28 -1.54
N ARG A 133 -11.51 -12.90 -0.43
CA ARG A 133 -11.29 -14.32 -0.18
C ARG A 133 -11.76 -15.20 -1.36
N THR A 134 -12.96 -14.94 -1.87
CA THR A 134 -13.55 -15.69 -2.99
C THR A 134 -12.70 -15.57 -4.25
N SER A 135 -12.26 -14.36 -4.61
CA SER A 135 -11.38 -14.15 -5.76
C SER A 135 -10.02 -14.85 -5.57
N LEU A 136 -9.38 -14.69 -4.42
CA LEU A 136 -8.03 -15.23 -4.18
C LEU A 136 -8.00 -16.76 -4.08
N LEU A 137 -9.12 -17.40 -3.69
CA LEU A 137 -9.25 -18.86 -3.62
C LEU A 137 -9.84 -19.50 -4.88
N ALA A 138 -10.39 -18.70 -5.80
CA ALA A 138 -10.99 -19.21 -7.03
C ALA A 138 -10.01 -20.07 -7.83
N ASP A 139 -10.54 -21.09 -8.50
CA ASP A 139 -9.78 -22.04 -9.33
C ASP A 139 -8.50 -22.54 -8.64
N SER A 140 -8.66 -22.98 -7.38
CA SER A 140 -7.56 -23.46 -6.53
C SER A 140 -6.43 -22.44 -6.30
N GLY A 141 -6.75 -21.15 -6.24
CA GLY A 141 -5.78 -20.07 -5.99
C GLY A 141 -5.14 -19.47 -7.25
N THR A 142 -5.69 -19.76 -8.42
CA THR A 142 -5.14 -19.27 -9.70
C THR A 142 -5.03 -17.74 -9.74
N PRO A 143 -6.03 -16.94 -9.31
CA PRO A 143 -5.92 -15.48 -9.31
C PRO A 143 -4.83 -14.95 -8.37
N PHE A 144 -4.66 -15.54 -7.18
CA PHE A 144 -3.57 -15.18 -6.27
C PHE A 144 -2.20 -15.37 -6.94
N PHE A 145 -1.99 -16.51 -7.59
CA PHE A 145 -0.75 -16.79 -8.30
C PHE A 145 -0.56 -15.93 -9.54
N ALA A 146 -1.63 -15.52 -10.23
CA ALA A 146 -1.54 -14.58 -11.34
C ALA A 146 -0.99 -13.21 -10.90
N LEU A 147 -1.42 -12.72 -9.72
CA LEU A 147 -0.87 -11.49 -9.12
C LEU A 147 0.62 -11.66 -8.79
N LEU A 148 1.00 -12.78 -8.16
CA LEU A 148 2.41 -13.08 -7.86
C LEU A 148 3.26 -13.16 -9.13
N ASP A 149 2.80 -13.88 -10.14
CA ASP A 149 3.51 -14.03 -11.41
C ASP A 149 3.63 -12.71 -12.16
N ALA A 150 2.63 -11.83 -12.08
CA ALA A 150 2.70 -10.50 -12.66
C ALA A 150 3.84 -9.67 -12.04
N ILE A 151 4.00 -9.75 -10.71
CA ILE A 151 5.09 -9.07 -9.99
C ILE A 151 6.45 -9.66 -10.39
N VAL A 152 6.59 -10.98 -10.32
CA VAL A 152 7.88 -11.67 -10.54
C VAL A 152 8.33 -11.60 -12.01
N ARG A 153 7.41 -11.76 -12.97
CA ARG A 153 7.76 -11.71 -14.41
C ARG A 153 8.17 -10.32 -14.85
N SER A 154 7.45 -9.28 -14.42
CA SER A 154 7.75 -7.90 -14.78
C SER A 154 9.03 -7.40 -14.10
N GLY A 155 9.39 -8.01 -12.97
CA GLY A 155 10.58 -7.70 -12.18
C GLY A 155 11.92 -8.13 -12.76
N ARG A 156 11.98 -8.77 -13.93
CA ARG A 156 13.25 -9.26 -14.51
C ARG A 156 14.23 -8.15 -14.87
N ALA A 157 13.76 -6.90 -15.00
CA ALA A 157 14.57 -5.72 -15.28
C ALA A 157 14.77 -4.84 -14.02
N LEU A 158 15.36 -5.41 -12.95
CA LEU A 158 15.71 -4.61 -11.78
C LEU A 158 16.80 -3.57 -12.10
N PRO A 159 16.77 -2.38 -11.46
CA PRO A 159 15.79 -1.93 -10.48
C PRO A 159 14.49 -1.42 -11.13
N LEU A 160 13.34 -1.75 -10.53
CA LEU A 160 12.06 -1.12 -10.89
C LEU A 160 12.14 0.41 -10.73
N THR A 161 11.78 1.14 -11.80
CA THR A 161 11.63 2.61 -11.81
C THR A 161 10.18 3.06 -11.66
N ASP A 162 9.25 2.19 -12.06
CA ASP A 162 7.81 2.36 -11.93
C ASP A 162 7.18 1.11 -11.31
N PRO A 163 6.04 1.26 -10.62
CA PRO A 163 5.34 0.14 -10.04
C PRO A 163 4.67 -0.69 -11.12
N ILE A 164 4.60 -1.99 -10.86
CA ILE A 164 3.81 -2.92 -11.64
C ILE A 164 2.35 -2.66 -11.29
N LEU A 165 1.57 -2.23 -12.27
CA LEU A 165 0.15 -1.94 -12.12
C LEU A 165 -0.69 -3.18 -12.45
N PHE A 166 -1.85 -3.31 -11.80
CA PHE A 166 -2.79 -4.40 -12.04
C PHE A 166 -4.06 -3.87 -12.71
N GLU A 167 -4.29 -4.33 -13.93
CA GLU A 167 -5.49 -4.02 -14.71
C GLU A 167 -6.68 -4.81 -14.20
N HIS A 168 -7.87 -4.21 -14.24
CA HIS A 168 -9.10 -4.88 -13.88
C HIS A 168 -10.28 -4.21 -14.57
N ALA A 169 -10.93 -4.94 -15.48
CA ALA A 169 -11.95 -4.39 -16.37
C ALA A 169 -13.04 -3.58 -15.64
N ALA A 170 -13.55 -4.07 -14.51
CA ALA A 170 -14.58 -3.34 -13.76
C ALA A 170 -14.04 -2.03 -13.14
N VAL A 171 -12.78 -2.03 -12.69
CA VAL A 171 -12.14 -0.85 -12.12
C VAL A 171 -11.81 0.14 -13.23
N ASP A 172 -11.28 -0.33 -14.35
CA ASP A 172 -10.88 0.53 -15.46
C ASP A 172 -12.10 1.18 -16.11
N THR A 173 -13.18 0.41 -16.29
CA THR A 173 -14.48 0.92 -16.74
C THR A 173 -15.01 1.97 -15.75
N PHE A 174 -14.97 1.65 -14.46
CA PHE A 174 -15.37 2.59 -13.41
C PHE A 174 -14.55 3.89 -13.48
N LEU A 175 -13.22 3.81 -13.56
CA LEU A 175 -12.33 4.99 -13.63
C LEU A 175 -12.50 5.78 -14.92
N ALA A 176 -12.88 5.13 -16.02
CA ALA A 176 -13.16 5.78 -17.30
C ALA A 176 -14.48 6.56 -17.30
N GLN A 177 -15.50 6.05 -16.61
CA GLN A 177 -16.83 6.67 -16.52
C GLN A 177 -16.87 7.88 -15.58
N ASN A 178 -15.93 7.99 -14.64
CA ASN A 178 -15.86 9.11 -13.70
C ASN A 178 -15.03 10.28 -14.25
N THR A 179 -15.41 11.51 -13.88
CA THR A 179 -14.71 12.76 -14.27
C THR A 179 -13.40 12.98 -13.49
N LEU A 180 -12.63 11.91 -13.28
CA LEU A 180 -11.34 11.97 -12.58
C LEU A 180 -10.26 12.53 -13.49
N THR A 181 -9.41 13.40 -12.94
CA THR A 181 -8.22 13.86 -13.65
C THR A 181 -7.27 12.68 -13.93
N PRO A 182 -6.42 12.73 -14.97
CA PRO A 182 -5.42 11.69 -15.24
C PRO A 182 -4.51 11.42 -14.03
N ALA A 183 -4.15 12.46 -13.27
CA ALA A 183 -3.33 12.34 -12.07
C ALA A 183 -4.04 11.61 -10.93
N ALA A 184 -5.37 11.79 -10.78
CA ALA A 184 -6.17 11.06 -9.79
C ALA A 184 -6.30 9.58 -10.17
N ARG A 185 -6.57 9.27 -11.45
CA ARG A 185 -6.61 7.88 -11.95
C ARG A 185 -5.29 7.16 -11.71
N ARG A 186 -4.16 7.78 -12.07
CA ARG A 186 -2.82 7.22 -11.80
C ARG A 186 -2.62 6.95 -10.31
N SER A 187 -3.06 7.85 -9.44
CA SER A 187 -2.95 7.66 -7.99
C SER A 187 -3.75 6.45 -7.50
N LEU A 188 -4.95 6.22 -8.05
CA LEU A 188 -5.77 5.06 -7.70
C LEU A 188 -5.14 3.75 -8.16
N HIS A 189 -4.54 3.72 -9.36
CA HIS A 189 -3.78 2.55 -9.82
C HIS A 189 -2.55 2.27 -8.94
N ILE A 190 -1.84 3.31 -8.49
CA ILE A 190 -0.71 3.15 -7.57
C ILE A 190 -1.18 2.60 -6.22
N ASN A 191 -2.29 3.10 -5.67
CA ASN A 191 -2.86 2.60 -4.43
C ASN A 191 -3.31 1.14 -4.56
N ARG A 192 -3.93 0.77 -5.69
CA ARG A 192 -4.27 -0.63 -6.02
C ARG A 192 -3.01 -1.50 -6.06
N ALA A 193 -1.97 -1.04 -6.77
CA ALA A 193 -0.70 -1.75 -6.85
C ALA A 193 -0.03 -1.94 -5.48
N ASP A 194 -0.04 -0.92 -4.63
CA ASP A 194 0.47 -1.01 -3.26
C ASP A 194 -0.29 -2.05 -2.45
N PHE A 195 -1.63 -1.96 -2.42
CA PHE A 195 -2.46 -2.85 -1.62
C PHE A 195 -2.39 -4.31 -2.09
N LEU A 196 -2.49 -4.55 -3.40
CA LEU A 196 -2.40 -5.91 -3.95
C LEU A 196 -1.01 -6.52 -3.72
N SER A 197 0.07 -5.73 -3.86
CA SER A 197 1.42 -6.22 -3.57
C SER A 197 1.59 -6.61 -2.11
N ARG A 198 1.03 -5.82 -1.18
CA ARG A 198 1.03 -6.15 0.27
C ARG A 198 0.25 -7.43 0.55
N ILE A 199 -0.94 -7.60 -0.01
CA ILE A 199 -1.72 -8.83 0.17
C ILE A 199 -0.94 -10.05 -0.33
N VAL A 200 -0.37 -9.97 -1.54
CA VAL A 200 0.43 -11.08 -2.09
C VAL A 200 1.57 -11.43 -1.14
N TRP A 201 2.29 -10.42 -0.66
CA TRP A 201 3.37 -10.60 0.30
C TRP A 201 2.92 -11.23 1.61
N LYS A 202 1.79 -10.79 2.17
CA LYS A 202 1.26 -11.30 3.44
C LYS A 202 0.72 -12.72 3.33
N ILE A 203 0.08 -13.08 2.23
CA ILE A 203 -0.34 -14.46 1.98
C ILE A 203 0.88 -15.36 1.85
N LEU A 204 1.93 -14.93 1.15
CA LEU A 204 3.19 -15.69 1.07
C LEU A 204 3.80 -15.94 2.45
N GLN A 205 3.86 -14.92 3.31
CA GLN A 205 4.36 -15.08 4.67
C GLN A 205 3.52 -16.11 5.45
N ALA A 206 2.19 -16.06 5.34
CA ALA A 206 1.29 -17.01 5.99
C ALA A 206 1.50 -18.44 5.50
N ILE A 207 1.65 -18.65 4.19
CA ILE A 207 1.95 -19.97 3.59
C ILE A 207 3.27 -20.54 4.17
N LEU A 208 4.25 -19.67 4.40
CA LEU A 208 5.57 -20.05 4.91
C LEU A 208 5.62 -20.16 6.45
N GLY A 209 4.51 -19.93 7.15
CA GLY A 209 4.47 -19.91 8.61
C GLY A 209 5.32 -18.80 9.24
N ARG A 210 5.61 -17.74 8.50
CA ARG A 210 6.39 -16.59 9.00
C ARG A 210 5.44 -15.59 9.66
N SER A 211 5.85 -15.04 10.79
CA SER A 211 5.10 -13.94 11.39
C SER A 211 5.15 -12.72 10.47
N ALA A 212 4.01 -12.05 10.38
CA ALA A 212 3.85 -10.85 9.60
C ALA A 212 4.50 -9.64 10.28
N HIS A 213 5.81 -9.69 10.59
CA HIS A 213 6.54 -8.50 11.01
C HIS A 213 6.71 -7.59 9.79
N ASP A 214 5.69 -6.77 9.54
CA ASP A 214 5.87 -5.61 8.69
C ASP A 214 6.70 -4.60 9.43
N VAL A 215 7.83 -4.25 8.84
CA VAL A 215 8.44 -2.97 9.16
C VAL A 215 7.76 -1.93 8.28
N GLU A 216 6.65 -1.40 8.79
CA GLU A 216 6.00 -0.27 8.15
C GLU A 216 6.93 0.94 8.16
N LEU A 217 7.14 1.54 6.99
CA LEU A 217 7.97 2.73 6.88
C LEU A 217 7.25 3.95 7.46
N LYS A 218 7.96 4.76 8.23
CA LYS A 218 7.46 6.07 8.65
C LYS A 218 7.19 6.95 7.41
N PRO A 219 5.95 7.42 7.19
CA PRO A 219 5.68 8.36 6.11
C PRO A 219 6.39 9.69 6.37
N PRO A 220 6.64 10.49 5.33
CA PRO A 220 7.14 11.85 5.50
C PRO A 220 6.18 12.63 6.41
N ARG A 221 6.75 13.51 7.25
CA ARG A 221 5.93 14.45 8.02
C ARG A 221 5.36 15.46 7.05
N VAL A 222 4.09 15.28 6.70
CA VAL A 222 3.32 16.30 5.98
C VAL A 222 2.66 17.19 7.01
N GLN A 223 2.92 18.49 6.92
CA GLN A 223 2.09 19.46 7.62
C GLN A 223 0.78 19.56 6.84
N LEU A 224 -0.33 19.19 7.46
CA LEU A 224 -1.62 19.53 6.91
C LEU A 224 -1.73 21.05 6.88
N SER A 225 -2.15 21.61 5.76
CA SER A 225 -2.50 23.02 5.71
C SER A 225 -3.60 23.29 6.73
N ASP A 226 -3.56 24.44 7.40
CA ASP A 226 -4.63 24.87 8.32
C ASP A 226 -6.00 24.97 7.62
N ALA A 227 -6.01 24.99 6.29
CA ALA A 227 -7.21 24.94 5.46
C ALA A 227 -8.00 23.63 5.60
N LEU A 228 -7.36 22.47 5.79
CA LEU A 228 -8.09 21.20 5.81
C LEU A 228 -8.96 21.00 7.07
N PRO A 229 -8.45 21.23 8.29
CA PRO A 229 -9.26 21.18 9.50
C PRO A 229 -10.50 22.08 9.45
N ASN A 230 -10.37 23.23 8.79
CA ASN A 230 -11.45 24.22 8.69
C ASN A 230 -12.47 23.86 7.59
N ALA A 231 -12.04 23.25 6.49
CA ALA A 231 -12.92 22.89 5.38
C ALA A 231 -13.74 21.61 5.64
N ASN A 232 -13.18 20.62 6.35
CA ASN A 232 -13.88 19.38 6.66
C ASN A 232 -13.34 18.72 7.94
N PRO A 233 -13.99 18.97 9.10
CA PRO A 233 -13.56 18.44 10.40
C PRO A 233 -13.49 16.90 10.46
N ALA A 234 -14.39 16.21 9.73
CA ALA A 234 -14.44 14.75 9.68
C ALA A 234 -13.21 14.19 8.96
N LEU A 235 -12.87 14.75 7.79
CA LEU A 235 -11.63 14.38 7.08
C LEU A 235 -10.40 14.66 7.93
N ALA A 236 -10.34 15.82 8.60
CA ALA A 236 -9.22 16.16 9.47
C ALA A 236 -9.08 15.20 10.66
N GLY A 237 -10.20 14.71 11.21
CA GLY A 237 -10.22 13.64 12.20
C GLY A 237 -9.55 12.36 11.68
N LEU A 238 -9.92 11.92 10.48
CA LEU A 238 -9.33 10.73 9.84
C LEU A 238 -7.85 10.91 9.57
N PHE A 239 -7.43 12.07 9.06
CA PHE A 239 -6.01 12.37 8.85
C PHE A 239 -5.23 12.31 10.16
N ARG A 240 -5.76 12.86 11.26
CA ARG A 240 -5.12 12.78 12.58
C ARG A 240 -5.03 11.35 13.10
N THR A 241 -6.10 10.56 12.96
CA THR A 241 -6.13 9.14 13.36
C THR A 241 -5.11 8.34 12.55
N ALA A 242 -5.10 8.50 11.23
CA ALA A 242 -4.12 7.88 10.36
C ALA A 242 -2.70 8.30 10.77
N GLN A 243 -2.45 9.61 10.96
CA GLN A 243 -1.14 10.12 11.38
C GLN A 243 -0.70 9.57 12.74
N ARG A 244 -1.62 9.33 13.68
CA ARG A 244 -1.31 8.68 14.97
C ARG A 244 -0.96 7.21 14.78
N ALA A 245 -1.72 6.46 13.96
CA ALA A 245 -1.39 5.08 13.60
C ALA A 245 0.00 4.99 12.94
N PHE A 246 0.44 6.03 12.23
CA PHE A 246 1.80 6.11 11.68
C PHE A 246 2.92 6.39 12.70
N ARG A 247 2.64 6.66 13.99
CA ARG A 247 3.65 7.07 14.98
C ARG A 247 4.20 5.94 15.84
N THR A 248 3.45 4.88 16.07
CA THR A 248 3.84 3.74 16.93
C THR A 248 4.48 2.63 16.09
N ASP A 249 5.60 2.08 16.55
CA ASP A 249 6.27 0.86 16.04
C ASP A 249 6.74 0.84 14.59
N LYS A 250 7.01 2.01 13.99
CA LYS A 250 7.56 2.12 12.62
C LYS A 250 9.05 2.38 12.62
N GLU A 251 9.80 1.66 11.79
CA GLU A 251 11.22 1.95 11.58
C GLU A 251 11.45 2.93 10.43
N TYR A 252 12.68 3.44 10.37
CA TYR A 252 13.16 4.14 9.19
C TYR A 252 13.82 3.14 8.24
N ALA A 253 13.70 3.40 6.94
CA ALA A 253 14.41 2.69 5.89
C ALA A 253 15.32 3.63 5.11
N CYS A 254 16.41 3.07 4.58
CA CYS A 254 17.23 3.72 3.58
C CYS A 254 16.39 4.01 2.33
N VAL A 255 16.33 5.27 1.91
CA VAL A 255 15.55 5.70 0.74
C VAL A 255 16.01 5.02 -0.55
N ARG A 256 17.28 4.61 -0.63
CA ARG A 256 17.85 3.97 -1.83
C ARG A 256 17.60 2.46 -1.90
N CYS A 257 17.90 1.73 -0.82
CA CYS A 257 17.96 0.27 -0.84
C CYS A 257 16.93 -0.40 0.08
N ASN A 258 16.07 0.40 0.73
CA ASN A 258 15.07 -0.04 1.70
C ASN A 258 15.60 -0.78 2.93
N LYS A 259 16.92 -0.85 3.12
CA LYS A 259 17.53 -1.40 4.32
C LYS A 259 17.01 -0.67 5.55
N LEU A 260 16.51 -1.42 6.51
CA LEU A 260 15.90 -0.95 7.74
C LEU A 260 16.95 -0.51 8.76
N GLN A 261 16.50 0.24 9.77
CA GLN A 261 17.36 0.73 10.84
C GLN A 261 17.86 -0.42 11.71
N SER A 262 16.99 -1.41 11.98
CA SER A 262 17.36 -2.65 12.69
C SER A 262 18.42 -3.48 11.96
N GLU A 263 18.52 -3.38 10.63
CA GLU A 263 19.47 -4.13 9.80
C GLU A 263 20.88 -3.49 9.71
N LEU A 264 21.12 -2.33 10.36
CA LEU A 264 22.43 -1.66 10.29
C LEU A 264 23.47 -2.24 11.25
N GLY A 265 23.06 -3.07 12.20
CA GLY A 265 23.89 -3.56 13.31
C GLY A 265 23.89 -2.60 14.51
N GLU A 266 24.27 -3.11 15.67
CA GLU A 266 24.27 -2.36 16.93
C GLU A 266 25.13 -1.09 16.84
N GLY A 267 24.63 0.01 17.41
CA GLY A 267 25.31 1.30 17.46
C GLY A 267 25.37 2.08 16.14
N ARG A 268 24.81 1.57 15.04
CA ARG A 268 24.79 2.27 13.74
C ARG A 268 23.46 2.95 13.48
N GLU A 269 23.50 4.23 13.10
CA GLU A 269 22.31 5.01 12.73
C GLU A 269 22.25 5.32 11.23
N MET A 270 21.04 5.54 10.72
CA MET A 270 20.87 6.07 9.37
C MET A 270 21.43 7.49 9.23
N GLN A 271 22.12 7.71 8.12
CA GLN A 271 22.65 9.01 7.73
C GLN A 271 21.53 9.88 7.15
N ARG A 272 21.44 11.13 7.60
CA ARG A 272 20.43 12.09 7.13
C ARG A 272 21.00 13.05 6.09
N CYS A 273 20.21 13.39 5.08
CA CYS A 273 20.55 14.50 4.18
C CYS A 273 20.45 15.85 4.92
N GLY A 274 21.59 16.53 5.13
CA GLY A 274 21.63 17.81 5.85
C GLY A 274 20.75 18.90 5.24
N ARG A 275 20.73 19.04 3.90
CA ARG A 275 19.88 20.01 3.20
C ARG A 275 18.39 19.73 3.40
N CYS A 276 17.98 18.47 3.37
CA CYS A 276 16.57 18.10 3.60
C CYS A 276 16.17 18.26 5.06
N ALA A 277 17.08 17.94 5.99
CA ALA A 277 16.86 18.18 7.42
C ALA A 277 16.62 19.67 7.70
N GLY A 278 17.42 20.57 7.09
CA GLY A 278 17.20 22.02 7.17
C GLY A 278 15.87 22.49 6.57
N ALA A 279 15.29 21.72 5.64
CA ALA A 279 13.96 21.95 5.07
C ALA A 279 12.82 21.22 5.82
N GLY A 280 13.10 20.63 6.99
CA GLY A 280 12.12 19.92 7.80
C GLY A 280 11.79 18.49 7.35
N ARG A 281 12.53 17.95 6.37
CA ARG A 281 12.31 16.60 5.82
C ARG A 281 13.31 15.58 6.34
N LYS A 282 12.85 14.34 6.52
CA LYS A 282 13.67 13.20 6.93
C LYS A 282 13.96 12.31 5.72
N VAL A 283 15.10 12.52 5.08
CA VAL A 283 15.61 11.65 4.01
C VAL A 283 16.83 10.93 4.55
N LEU A 284 16.70 9.60 4.69
CA LEU A 284 17.61 8.75 5.44
C LEU A 284 18.27 7.71 4.54
N TYR A 285 19.54 7.40 4.81
CA TYR A 285 20.34 6.45 4.05
C TYR A 285 21.13 5.54 4.99
N CYS A 286 21.31 4.28 4.63
CA CYS A 286 22.18 3.37 5.38
C CYS A 286 23.68 3.68 5.20
N SER A 287 24.05 4.42 4.15
CA SER A 287 25.44 4.77 3.82
C SER A 287 25.53 5.99 2.91
N ARG A 288 26.73 6.59 2.86
CA ARG A 288 27.04 7.72 1.97
C ARG A 288 27.01 7.31 0.50
N GLU A 289 27.31 6.05 0.21
CA GLU A 289 27.18 5.46 -1.11
C GLU A 289 25.72 5.45 -1.57
N CYS A 290 24.80 4.95 -0.73
CA CYS A 290 23.37 5.00 -1.02
C CYS A 290 22.87 6.42 -1.26
N GLN A 291 23.36 7.39 -0.48
CA GLN A 291 23.05 8.81 -0.70
C GLN A 291 23.56 9.32 -2.06
N ARG A 292 24.78 8.98 -2.48
CA ARG A 292 25.34 9.39 -3.78
C ARG A 292 24.59 8.75 -4.95
N LEU A 293 24.21 7.47 -4.82
CA LEU A 293 23.41 6.79 -5.84
C LEU A 293 22.01 7.40 -5.95
N ASP A 294 21.33 7.65 -4.83
CA ASP A 294 20.02 8.31 -4.85
C ASP A 294 20.10 9.76 -5.36
N TRP A 295 21.21 10.45 -5.08
CA TRP A 295 21.49 11.79 -5.62
C TRP A 295 21.46 11.84 -7.15
N ALA A 296 22.07 10.84 -7.80
CA ALA A 296 22.18 10.78 -9.25
C ALA A 296 21.04 10.00 -9.93
N GLN A 297 20.55 8.94 -9.29
CA GLN A 297 19.69 7.89 -9.87
C GLN A 297 18.49 7.53 -8.97
N GLY A 298 18.08 8.44 -8.09
CA GLY A 298 16.92 8.22 -7.22
C GLY A 298 15.66 7.89 -8.00
N VAL A 299 14.77 7.14 -7.36
CA VAL A 299 13.49 6.70 -7.92
C VAL A 299 12.36 7.31 -7.08
N PRO A 300 11.33 7.92 -7.70
CA PRO A 300 11.07 8.03 -9.15
C PRO A 300 11.93 9.07 -9.88
N LYS A 301 12.67 9.91 -9.16
CA LYS A 301 13.57 10.91 -9.73
C LYS A 301 14.79 11.13 -8.83
N PRO A 302 15.92 11.60 -9.39
CA PRO A 302 17.13 11.90 -8.64
C PRO A 302 16.89 12.81 -7.44
N HIS A 303 17.48 12.50 -6.28
CA HIS A 303 17.29 13.28 -5.06
C HIS A 303 17.75 14.74 -5.23
N LYS A 304 18.76 15.00 -6.05
CA LYS A 304 19.26 16.35 -6.36
C LYS A 304 18.16 17.32 -6.81
N GLU A 305 17.14 16.81 -7.49
CA GLU A 305 16.04 17.63 -8.01
C GLU A 305 15.09 18.08 -6.91
N THR A 306 14.99 17.33 -5.82
CA THR A 306 14.07 17.62 -4.71
C THR A 306 14.79 18.08 -3.46
N CYS A 307 16.11 17.96 -3.38
CA CYS A 307 16.90 18.22 -2.19
C CYS A 307 16.73 19.67 -1.69
N GLY A 308 16.49 19.85 -0.38
CA GLY A 308 16.40 21.18 0.24
C GLY A 308 15.15 22.00 -0.06
N ARG A 309 14.24 21.54 -0.92
CA ARG A 309 12.93 22.20 -1.12
C ARG A 309 12.11 22.14 0.18
N LYS A 310 11.51 23.28 0.57
CA LYS A 310 10.59 23.40 1.71
C LYS A 310 9.24 22.79 1.36
N LEU A 311 8.60 22.20 2.36
CA LEU A 311 7.18 21.82 2.30
C LEU A 311 6.34 23.08 2.52
N GLY A 312 5.45 23.42 1.59
CA GLY A 312 4.47 24.50 1.76
C GLY A 312 4.98 25.93 1.92
N ALA A 313 5.97 26.36 1.13
CA ALA A 313 6.25 27.79 0.94
C ALA A 313 5.38 28.37 -0.19
#